data_AF-A0A1Y1KMX2-F1
#
_entry.id   AF-A0A1Y1KMX2-F1
#
_cell.length_a   1.000
_cell.length_b   1.000
_cell.length_c   1.000
_cell.angle_alpha   90.00
_cell.angle_beta   90.00
_cell.angle_gamma   90.00
#
_symmetry.space_group_name_H-M   'P 1'
#
loop_
_entity.id
_entity.type
_entity.pdbx_description
1 polymer ?
#
loop_
_entity_poly.entity_id
_entity_poly.type
_entity_poly.pdbx_seq_one_letter_code
_entity_poly.pdbx_strand_id
1 'polypeptide(L)'
;ESVRQLHETTEFEEDPLDHLYVPEDPSVPEHVKIDKSNLLLIGPTGVGKTYILETLSKQIHVPFSICDCNSLTQAGYIGQDVETCIERLLIEANYDIKATEYGIVVLDEFDKLARRESPTGRDVGGEGVQQALLKLVEG
;
A
#
# COMPACT_ATOMS: atom_id res chain seq x y z
N GLU A 1 38.70 -17.01 -10.53
CA GLU A 1 37.81 -16.91 -11.71
C GLU A 1 36.45 -16.43 -11.23
N SER A 2 36.12 -15.22 -11.63
CA SER A 2 35.07 -14.38 -11.07
C SER A 2 33.77 -14.59 -11.84
N VAL A 3 32.69 -14.97 -11.17
CA VAL A 3 31.32 -14.86 -11.69
C VAL A 3 30.40 -14.36 -10.57
N ARG A 4 30.48 -13.07 -10.31
CA ARG A 4 29.45 -12.24 -9.66
C ARG A 4 29.60 -10.84 -10.25
N GLN A 5 28.47 -10.17 -10.53
CA GLN A 5 28.29 -8.83 -11.15
C GLN A 5 27.89 -8.91 -12.64
N LEU A 6 26.80 -8.33 -13.17
CA LEU A 6 25.78 -7.40 -12.65
C LEU A 6 24.44 -7.64 -13.38
N HIS A 7 23.34 -7.83 -12.64
CA HIS A 7 22.04 -7.34 -13.08
C HIS A 7 21.85 -6.03 -12.32
N GLU A 8 22.35 -4.94 -12.88
CA GLU A 8 21.97 -3.59 -12.45
C GLU A 8 20.48 -3.44 -12.76
N THR A 9 19.67 -3.46 -11.71
CA THR A 9 18.37 -2.80 -11.71
C THR A 9 18.63 -1.32 -12.01
N THR A 10 18.42 -0.91 -13.25
CA THR A 10 18.29 0.50 -13.62
C THR A 10 17.19 1.10 -12.75
N GLU A 11 17.59 1.91 -11.79
CA GLU A 11 16.70 2.88 -11.14
C GLU A 11 16.22 3.81 -12.25
N PHE A 12 14.97 3.66 -12.67
CA PHE A 12 14.33 4.64 -13.53
C PHE A 12 14.01 5.84 -12.63
N GLU A 13 14.93 6.81 -12.56
CA GLU A 13 14.55 8.17 -12.19
C GLU A 13 13.55 8.63 -13.26
N GLU A 14 12.30 8.93 -12.86
CA GLU A 14 11.31 9.50 -13.79
C GLU A 14 11.84 10.84 -14.30
N ASP A 15 12.21 10.90 -15.59
CA ASP A 15 12.61 12.15 -16.23
C ASP A 15 11.38 13.07 -16.27
N PRO A 16 11.42 14.27 -15.67
CA PRO A 16 10.29 15.21 -15.71
C PRO A 16 9.91 15.66 -17.14
N LEU A 17 10.71 15.31 -18.15
CA LEU A 17 10.44 15.56 -19.57
C LEU A 17 9.93 14.32 -20.34
N ASP A 18 9.75 13.16 -19.71
CA ASP A 18 9.25 11.94 -20.39
C ASP A 18 7.90 12.19 -21.08
N HIS A 19 7.05 13.05 -20.49
CA HIS A 19 5.75 13.42 -21.04
C HIS A 19 5.83 14.24 -22.34
N LEU A 20 7.01 14.78 -22.68
CA LEU A 20 7.29 15.56 -23.89
C LEU A 20 8.09 14.74 -24.92
N TYR A 21 8.50 13.52 -24.58
CA TYR A 21 9.18 12.63 -25.50
C TYR A 21 8.20 12.12 -26.56
N VAL A 22 8.28 12.68 -27.77
CA VAL A 22 7.64 12.10 -28.94
C VAL A 22 8.57 11.00 -29.46
N PRO A 23 8.18 9.71 -29.44
CA PRO A 23 9.05 8.65 -29.94
C PRO A 23 9.41 8.92 -31.40
N GLU A 24 10.71 9.07 -31.70
CA GLU A 24 11.20 9.23 -33.08
C GLU A 24 11.04 7.93 -33.89
N ASP A 25 10.89 6.80 -33.21
CA ASP A 25 10.74 5.47 -33.79
C ASP A 25 9.38 4.83 -33.40
N PRO A 26 8.43 4.66 -34.34
CA PRO A 26 7.13 4.05 -34.08
C PRO A 26 7.18 2.53 -33.78
N SER A 27 8.37 1.92 -33.82
CA SER A 27 8.57 0.52 -33.45
C SER A 27 8.85 0.31 -31.95
N VAL A 28 9.10 1.37 -31.20
CA VAL A 28 9.26 1.31 -29.74
C VAL A 28 7.86 1.26 -29.10
N PRO A 29 7.48 0.18 -28.40
CA PRO A 29 6.21 0.12 -27.71
C PRO A 29 6.19 1.21 -26.63
N GLU A 30 5.15 2.03 -26.65
CA GLU A 30 4.90 3.07 -25.66
C GLU A 30 4.96 2.46 -24.25
N HIS A 31 5.68 3.11 -23.33
CA HIS A 31 5.80 2.61 -21.96
C HIS A 31 4.40 2.55 -21.33
N VAL A 32 3.89 1.35 -21.12
CA VAL A 32 2.57 1.16 -20.50
C VAL A 32 2.67 1.62 -19.05
N LYS A 33 1.99 2.72 -18.70
CA LYS A 33 1.83 3.14 -17.32
C LYS A 33 0.85 2.19 -16.63
N ILE A 34 1.30 1.48 -15.61
CA ILE A 34 0.46 0.59 -14.80
C ILE A 34 0.06 1.35 -13.54
N ASP A 35 -1.23 1.60 -13.37
CA ASP A 35 -1.76 2.21 -12.16
C ASP A 35 -1.81 1.22 -11.00
N LYS A 36 -1.67 1.74 -9.78
CA LYS A 36 -1.74 0.96 -8.55
C LYS A 36 -3.09 0.25 -8.44
N SER A 37 -3.02 -1.07 -8.31
CA SER A 37 -4.21 -1.92 -8.21
C SER A 37 -4.42 -2.37 -6.77
N ASN A 38 -5.27 -1.65 -6.04
CA ASN A 38 -5.66 -2.02 -4.67
C ASN A 38 -6.74 -3.12 -4.70
N LEU A 39 -6.72 -4.01 -3.71
CA LEU A 39 -7.64 -5.14 -3.62
C LEU A 39 -8.58 -5.01 -2.42
N LEU A 40 -9.89 -5.14 -2.67
CA LEU A 40 -10.90 -5.29 -1.62
C LEU A 40 -11.37 -6.74 -1.56
N LEU A 41 -11.01 -7.45 -0.48
CA LEU A 41 -11.41 -8.83 -0.25
C LEU A 41 -12.72 -8.91 0.55
N ILE A 42 -13.77 -9.43 -0.07
CA ILE A 42 -15.09 -9.60 0.56
C ILE A 42 -15.37 -11.09 0.82
N GLY A 43 -15.77 -11.41 2.04
CA GLY A 43 -16.21 -12.76 2.40
C GLY A 43 -16.50 -12.89 3.90
N PRO A 44 -17.15 -13.98 4.35
CA PRO A 44 -17.45 -14.22 5.77
C PRO A 44 -16.19 -14.32 6.65
N THR A 45 -16.38 -14.24 7.97
CA THR A 45 -15.31 -14.54 8.94
C THR A 45 -14.86 -15.99 8.81
N GLY A 46 -13.56 -16.26 8.94
CA GLY A 46 -13.01 -17.61 8.95
C GLY A 46 -12.79 -18.27 7.59
N VAL A 47 -13.06 -17.60 6.46
CA VAL A 47 -12.81 -18.17 5.11
C VAL A 47 -11.34 -18.06 4.64
N GLY A 48 -10.45 -17.54 5.50
CA GLY A 48 -9.01 -17.49 5.21
C GLY A 48 -8.54 -16.26 4.43
N LYS A 49 -9.28 -15.14 4.42
CA LYS A 49 -8.88 -13.88 3.74
C LYS A 49 -7.49 -13.38 4.19
N THR A 50 -7.26 -13.31 5.49
CA THR A 50 -5.96 -12.91 6.04
C THR A 50 -4.88 -13.97 5.76
N TYR A 51 -5.24 -15.25 5.88
CA TYR A 51 -4.33 -16.37 5.66
C TYR A 51 -3.82 -16.46 4.21
N ILE A 52 -4.67 -16.22 3.21
CA ILE A 52 -4.25 -16.25 1.81
C ILE A 52 -3.27 -15.12 1.48
N LEU A 53 -3.49 -13.92 2.02
CA LEU A 53 -2.60 -12.77 1.84
C LEU A 53 -1.23 -13.00 2.51
N GLU A 54 -1.23 -13.50 3.75
CA GLU A 54 0.00 -13.84 4.48
C GLU A 54 0.78 -14.98 3.80
N THR A 55 0.07 -15.96 3.23
CA THR A 55 0.70 -17.05 2.48
C THR A 55 1.31 -16.52 1.19
N LEU A 56 0.59 -15.66 0.47
CA LEU A 56 1.06 -15.06 -0.78
C LEU A 56 2.33 -14.24 -0.55
N SER A 57 2.36 -13.38 0.47
CA SER A 57 3.53 -12.54 0.76
C SER A 57 4.79 -13.37 1.03
N LYS A 58 4.65 -14.49 1.76
CA LYS A 58 5.75 -15.45 1.98
C LYS A 58 6.21 -16.14 0.69
N GLN A 59 5.30 -16.46 -0.23
CA GLN A 59 5.67 -17.10 -1.50
C GLN A 59 6.42 -16.14 -2.44
N ILE A 60 6.05 -14.85 -2.46
CA ILE A 60 6.69 -13.83 -3.31
C ILE A 60 7.80 -13.05 -2.59
N HIS A 61 8.07 -13.35 -1.33
CA HIS A 61 9.16 -12.80 -0.51
C HIS A 61 9.14 -11.26 -0.38
N VAL A 62 7.97 -10.68 -0.14
CA VAL A 62 7.82 -9.23 0.09
C VAL A 62 7.49 -8.93 1.56
N PRO A 63 7.86 -7.75 2.08
CA PRO A 63 7.43 -7.30 3.40
C PRO A 63 5.90 -7.32 3.54
N PHE A 64 5.40 -7.63 4.72
CA PHE A 64 3.97 -7.82 4.95
C PHE A 64 3.55 -7.26 6.31
N SER A 65 2.54 -6.40 6.34
CA SER A 65 1.98 -5.86 7.58
C SER A 65 0.45 -5.97 7.60
N ILE A 66 -0.11 -6.23 8.78
CA ILE A 66 -1.55 -6.23 9.03
C ILE A 66 -1.88 -5.08 9.99
N CYS A 67 -2.91 -4.31 9.66
CA CYS A 67 -3.45 -3.23 10.46
C CYS A 67 -4.95 -3.46 10.69
N ASP A 68 -5.40 -3.42 11.95
CA ASP A 68 -6.82 -3.46 12.31
C ASP A 68 -7.40 -2.06 12.22
N CYS A 69 -8.36 -1.86 11.30
CA CYS A 69 -9.00 -0.58 11.07
C CYS A 69 -9.77 -0.03 12.30
N ASN A 70 -10.18 -0.86 13.25
CA ASN A 70 -10.84 -0.38 14.47
C ASN A 70 -9.95 0.51 15.34
N SER A 71 -8.64 0.28 15.26
CA SER A 71 -7.66 1.01 16.06
C SER A 71 -7.34 2.38 15.47
N LEU A 72 -7.74 2.63 14.21
CA LEU A 72 -7.45 3.86 13.50
C LEU A 72 -8.33 5.01 13.97
N THR A 73 -7.72 6.18 14.10
CA THR A 73 -8.42 7.43 14.39
C THR A 73 -7.87 8.56 13.56
N GLN A 74 -8.66 9.62 13.37
CA GLN A 74 -8.19 10.84 12.74
C GLN A 74 -6.99 11.41 13.50
N ALA A 75 -6.04 12.01 12.77
CA ALA A 75 -4.90 12.69 13.36
C ALA A 75 -5.33 13.68 14.46
N GLY A 76 -4.62 13.63 15.61
CA GLY A 76 -4.92 14.45 16.78
C GLY A 76 -5.94 13.86 17.76
N TYR A 77 -6.41 12.62 17.55
CA TYR A 77 -7.24 11.88 18.51
C TYR A 77 -6.48 10.70 19.13
N ILE A 78 -7.04 10.12 20.19
CA ILE A 78 -6.46 8.95 20.86
C ILE A 78 -6.76 7.70 20.02
N GLY A 79 -5.72 7.12 19.43
CA GLY A 79 -5.78 5.92 18.60
C GLY A 79 -4.51 5.78 17.75
N GLN A 80 -4.52 4.85 16.79
CA GLN A 80 -3.43 4.70 15.83
C GLN A 80 -3.66 5.64 14.64
N ASP A 81 -2.58 6.23 14.14
CA ASP A 81 -2.61 6.95 12.89
C ASP A 81 -2.57 5.95 11.72
N VAL A 82 -3.10 6.36 10.58
CA VAL A 82 -3.07 5.55 9.36
C VAL A 82 -1.62 5.31 8.91
N GLU A 83 -0.73 6.28 9.09
CA GLU A 83 0.69 6.17 8.74
C GLU A 83 1.42 5.06 9.49
N THR A 84 0.90 4.65 10.67
CA THR A 84 1.48 3.55 11.47
C THR A 84 1.48 2.21 10.70
N CYS A 85 0.60 1.99 9.73
CA CYS A 85 0.64 0.76 8.93
C CYS A 85 1.88 0.69 8.02
N ILE A 86 2.34 1.85 7.50
CA ILE A 86 3.55 1.97 6.68
C ILE A 86 4.79 1.88 7.56
N GLU A 87 4.78 2.51 8.74
CA GLU A 87 5.87 2.39 9.71
C GLU A 87 6.14 0.91 10.08
N ARG A 88 5.07 0.15 10.34
CA ARG A 88 5.19 -1.30 10.60
C ARG A 88 5.77 -2.05 9.41
N LEU A 89 5.32 -1.74 8.19
CA LEU A 89 5.85 -2.38 6.99
C LEU A 89 7.35 -2.11 6.81
N LEU A 90 7.78 -0.87 7.07
CA LEU A 90 9.18 -0.49 7.01
C LEU A 90 10.03 -1.24 8.05
N ILE A 91 9.51 -1.44 9.26
CA ILE A 91 10.16 -2.26 10.29
C ILE A 91 10.30 -3.72 9.81
N GLU A 92 9.25 -4.31 9.25
CA GLU A 92 9.29 -5.67 8.67
C GLU A 92 10.25 -5.79 7.49
N ALA A 93 10.44 -4.69 6.74
CA ALA A 93 11.44 -4.57 5.68
C ALA A 93 12.86 -4.30 6.20
N ASN A 94 13.12 -4.35 7.51
CA ASN A 94 14.39 -3.99 8.13
C ASN A 94 14.88 -2.57 7.74
N TYR A 95 13.95 -1.63 7.64
CA TYR A 95 14.19 -0.24 7.21
C TYR A 95 14.71 -0.09 5.78
N ASP A 96 14.52 -1.10 4.93
CA ASP A 96 14.78 -1.00 3.49
C ASP A 96 13.60 -0.33 2.78
N ILE A 97 13.83 0.90 2.30
CA ILE A 97 12.82 1.70 1.59
C ILE A 97 12.37 1.01 0.31
N LYS A 98 13.30 0.50 -0.49
CA LYS A 98 12.96 -0.14 -1.76
C LYS A 98 12.14 -1.40 -1.53
N ALA A 99 12.52 -2.22 -0.55
CA ALA A 99 11.73 -3.41 -0.22
C ALA A 99 10.32 -3.03 0.28
N THR A 100 10.20 -1.93 1.02
CA THR A 100 8.91 -1.42 1.53
C THR A 100 7.96 -0.99 0.42
N GLU A 101 8.48 -0.37 -0.65
CA GLU A 101 7.68 0.06 -1.82
C GLU A 101 6.98 -1.12 -2.53
N TYR A 102 7.56 -2.33 -2.46
CA TYR A 102 6.96 -3.56 -2.99
C TYR A 102 6.21 -4.38 -1.94
N GLY A 103 6.11 -3.89 -0.70
CA GLY A 103 5.46 -4.60 0.40
C GLY A 103 3.93 -4.59 0.34
N ILE A 104 3.32 -5.45 1.14
CA ILE A 104 1.87 -5.60 1.22
C ILE A 104 1.37 -5.10 2.57
N VAL A 105 0.41 -4.16 2.55
CA VAL A 105 -0.36 -3.74 3.72
C VAL A 105 -1.76 -4.32 3.65
N VAL A 106 -2.19 -4.99 4.72
CA VAL A 106 -3.57 -5.50 4.87
C VAL A 106 -4.32 -4.64 5.87
N LEU A 107 -5.43 -4.06 5.44
CA LEU A 107 -6.38 -3.35 6.30
C LEU A 107 -7.52 -4.30 6.66
N ASP A 108 -7.49 -4.86 7.88
CA ASP A 108 -8.52 -5.79 8.37
C ASP A 108 -9.66 -5.04 9.06
N GLU A 109 -10.84 -5.66 9.11
CA GLU A 109 -12.08 -5.06 9.62
C GLU A 109 -12.46 -3.72 8.95
N PHE A 110 -12.12 -3.56 7.66
CA PHE A 110 -12.39 -2.35 6.88
C PHE A 110 -13.88 -1.95 6.85
N ASP A 111 -14.80 -2.91 6.98
CA ASP A 111 -16.25 -2.67 7.05
C ASP A 111 -16.65 -1.74 8.21
N LYS A 112 -15.82 -1.67 9.26
CA LYS A 112 -16.06 -0.84 10.45
C LYS A 112 -15.85 0.64 10.17
N LEU A 113 -15.04 0.99 9.17
CA LEU A 113 -14.84 2.39 8.75
C LEU A 113 -16.07 2.93 8.01
N ALA A 114 -16.87 2.07 7.38
CA ALA A 114 -18.05 2.47 6.61
C ALA A 114 -19.23 2.93 7.49
N ARG A 115 -19.19 2.68 8.80
CA ARG A 115 -20.25 3.08 9.73
C ARG A 115 -19.79 4.23 10.61
N ARG A 116 -20.56 5.33 10.62
CA ARG A 116 -21.04 6.02 11.84
C ARG A 116 -21.95 7.21 11.51
N GLU A 117 -23.23 7.09 11.88
CA GLU A 117 -24.07 8.25 12.17
C GLU A 117 -23.90 8.57 13.66
N SER A 118 -23.09 9.56 14.00
CA SER A 118 -23.14 10.20 15.32
C SER A 118 -23.96 11.48 15.20
N PRO A 119 -25.20 11.55 15.71
CA PRO A 119 -26.07 12.71 15.53
C PRO A 119 -25.59 13.98 16.25
N THR A 120 -24.55 13.89 17.10
CA THR A 120 -24.13 14.99 17.99
C THR A 120 -22.60 15.13 18.17
N GLY A 121 -21.77 14.43 17.40
CA GLY A 121 -20.30 14.44 17.54
C GLY A 121 -19.55 14.45 16.21
N ARG A 122 -18.30 14.89 16.24
CA ARG A 122 -17.39 14.82 15.10
C ARG A 122 -16.96 13.36 14.87
N ASP A 123 -17.00 12.91 13.63
CA ASP A 123 -16.54 11.58 13.27
C ASP A 123 -15.01 11.52 13.25
N VAL A 124 -14.46 10.68 14.12
CA VAL A 124 -13.02 10.53 14.35
C VAL A 124 -12.50 9.15 13.94
N GLY A 125 -13.39 8.23 13.56
CA GLY A 125 -13.03 6.84 13.25
C GLY A 125 -13.65 6.28 11.96
N GLY A 126 -14.62 6.97 11.37
CA GLY A 126 -15.21 6.63 10.08
C GLY A 126 -14.61 7.45 8.94
N GLU A 127 -15.35 8.45 8.47
CA GLU A 127 -15.00 9.28 7.31
C GLU A 127 -13.63 9.95 7.46
N GLY A 128 -13.30 10.48 8.65
CA GLY A 128 -12.00 11.12 8.88
C GLY A 128 -10.81 10.18 8.64
N VAL A 129 -10.96 8.90 8.94
CA VAL A 129 -9.95 7.87 8.67
C VAL A 129 -9.95 7.49 7.19
N GLN A 130 -11.13 7.37 6.55
CA GLN A 130 -11.23 7.12 5.11
C GLN A 130 -10.52 8.21 4.29
N GLN A 131 -10.68 9.48 4.67
CA GLN A 131 -10.02 10.61 4.02
C GLN A 131 -8.49 10.58 4.19
N ALA A 132 -7.99 10.15 5.36
CA ALA A 132 -6.57 9.96 5.58
C ALA A 132 -6.01 8.79 4.75
N LEU A 133 -6.77 7.70 4.65
CA LEU A 133 -6.43 6.53 3.83
C LEU A 133 -6.35 6.86 2.33
N LEU A 134 -7.17 7.78 1.81
CA LEU A 134 -7.13 8.15 0.38
C LEU A 134 -5.73 8.59 -0.06
N LYS A 135 -5.04 9.39 0.76
CA LYS A 135 -3.67 9.84 0.46
C LYS A 135 -2.70 8.67 0.32
N LEU A 136 -2.84 7.62 1.13
CA LEU A 136 -1.98 6.44 1.06
C LEU A 136 -2.33 5.52 -0.11
N VAL A 137 -3.61 5.48 -0.51
CA VAL A 137 -4.10 4.63 -1.58
C VAL A 137 -3.75 5.23 -2.94
N GLU A 138 -3.89 6.55 -3.10
CA GLU A 138 -3.62 7.28 -4.34
C GLU A 138 -2.11 7.42 -4.63
N GLY A 139 -1.28 7.60 -3.59
CA GLY A 139 0.15 7.86 -3.72
C GLY A 139 0.46 9.35 -3.79
#